data_AF-A0A8S9MNV3-F1
#
_entry.id   AF-A0A8S9MNV3-F1
#
_cell.length_a   1.000
_cell.length_b   1.000
_cell.length_c   1.000
_cell.angle_alpha   90.00
_cell.angle_beta   90.00
_cell.angle_gamma   90.00
#
_symmetry.space_group_name_H-M   'P 1'
#
loop_
_entity.id
_entity.type
_entity.pdbx_description
1 polymer ?
#
loop_
_entity_poly.entity_id
_entity_poly.type
_entity_poly.pdbx_seq_one_letter_code
_entity_poly.pdbx_strand_id
1 'polypeptide(L)'
;MDMHIELYYCRFEAFKILAKNYLNLDSHLLLGEIETLLEETNMTPADVAENLMVKDGVDGSLKGLIRALEQMKLNQHSDEQEKEINK
;
A
#
# COMPACT_ATOMS: atom_id res chain seq x y z
N MET A 1 -24.07 10.56 -0.45
CA MET A 1 -24.15 9.22 0.16
C MET A 1 -22.73 8.72 0.26
N ASP A 2 -21.99 9.16 1.27
CA ASP A 2 -20.61 8.71 1.49
C ASP A 2 -20.68 7.44 2.35
N MET A 3 -20.82 6.30 1.66
CA MET A 3 -20.63 5.00 2.28
C MET A 3 -19.15 4.86 2.61
N HIS A 4 -18.77 5.37 3.78
CA HIS A 4 -17.52 5.01 4.45
C HIS A 4 -17.67 3.55 4.91
N ILE A 5 -17.66 2.63 3.97
CA ILE A 5 -17.39 1.22 4.26
C ILE A 5 -16.00 1.27 4.89
N GLU A 6 -15.88 0.86 6.15
CA GLU A 6 -14.59 0.68 6.81
C GLU A 6 -13.80 -0.33 5.99
N LEU A 7 -13.03 0.17 5.02
CA LEU A 7 -12.19 -0.63 4.15
C LEU A 7 -11.11 -1.22 5.05
N TYR A 8 -11.21 -2.53 5.28
CA TYR A 8 -10.13 -3.30 5.86
C TYR A 8 -8.84 -2.96 5.10
N TYR A 9 -7.82 -2.48 5.83
CA TYR A 9 -6.53 -2.13 5.24
C TYR A 9 -5.95 -3.31 4.46
N CYS A 10 -5.24 -3.02 3.39
CA CYS A 10 -4.57 -4.01 2.58
C CYS A 10 -3.42 -4.59 3.40
N ARG A 11 -3.61 -5.80 3.91
CA ARG A 11 -2.54 -6.58 4.52
C ARG A 11 -1.94 -7.52 3.49
N PHE A 12 -0.80 -8.11 3.83
CA PHE A 12 0.00 -8.88 2.88
C PHE A 12 -0.77 -9.98 2.14
N GLU A 13 -1.67 -10.69 2.81
CA GLU A 13 -2.52 -11.71 2.17
C GLU A 13 -3.44 -11.13 1.08
N ALA A 14 -4.03 -9.96 1.32
CA ALA A 14 -4.85 -9.27 0.32
C ALA A 14 -3.98 -8.78 -0.85
N PHE A 15 -2.82 -8.23 -0.55
CA PHE A 15 -1.85 -7.81 -1.57
C PHE A 15 -1.41 -8.98 -2.47
N LYS A 16 -1.10 -10.16 -1.92
CA LYS A 16 -0.72 -11.34 -2.74
C LYS A 16 -1.79 -11.72 -3.76
N ILE A 17 -3.07 -11.65 -3.37
CA ILE A 17 -4.19 -11.90 -4.29
C ILE A 17 -4.19 -10.85 -5.40
N LEU A 18 -4.00 -9.57 -5.07
CA LEU A 18 -3.94 -8.49 -6.06
C LEU A 18 -2.72 -8.64 -6.98
N ALA A 19 -1.53 -8.90 -6.44
CA ALA A 19 -0.30 -9.11 -7.22
C ALA A 19 -0.45 -10.27 -8.21
N LYS A 20 -1.08 -11.37 -7.79
CA LYS A 20 -1.42 -12.49 -8.68
C LYS A 20 -2.42 -12.09 -9.75
N ASN A 21 -3.46 -11.34 -9.41
CA ASN A 21 -4.52 -10.97 -10.36
C ASN A 21 -4.07 -9.93 -11.40
N TYR A 22 -3.29 -8.93 -10.99
CA TYR A 22 -2.90 -7.82 -11.87
C TYR A 22 -1.56 -8.07 -12.58
N LEU A 23 -0.62 -8.75 -11.92
CA LEU A 23 0.75 -8.92 -12.42
C LEU A 23 1.10 -10.38 -12.72
N ASN A 24 0.20 -11.34 -12.44
CA ASN A 24 0.46 -12.78 -12.53
C ASN A 24 1.74 -13.19 -11.78
N LEU A 25 1.91 -12.61 -10.59
CA LEU A 25 3.13 -12.68 -9.80
C LEU A 25 2.90 -13.49 -8.51
N ASP A 26 3.63 -14.60 -8.36
CA ASP A 26 3.61 -15.40 -7.13
C ASP A 26 4.79 -15.05 -6.19
N SER A 27 5.91 -14.54 -6.71
CA SER A 27 7.10 -14.19 -5.92
C SER A 27 7.92 -13.08 -6.56
N HIS A 28 8.46 -12.17 -5.75
CA HIS A 28 9.40 -11.13 -6.20
C HIS A 28 10.28 -10.66 -5.04
N LEU A 29 11.48 -10.18 -5.33
CA LEU A 29 12.43 -9.67 -4.33
C LEU A 29 11.86 -8.50 -3.52
N LEU A 30 10.99 -7.70 -4.15
CA LEU A 30 10.34 -6.54 -3.54
C LEU A 30 9.12 -6.87 -2.68
N LEU A 31 8.61 -8.12 -2.69
CA LEU A 31 7.41 -8.45 -1.91
C LEU A 31 7.64 -8.33 -0.40
N GLY A 32 8.84 -8.67 0.09
CA GLY A 32 9.14 -8.57 1.53
C GLY A 32 9.21 -7.12 2.03
N GLU A 33 9.66 -6.20 1.19
CA GLU A 33 9.63 -4.76 1.49
C GLU A 33 8.19 -4.25 1.53
N ILE A 34 7.37 -4.64 0.56
CA ILE A 34 5.95 -4.30 0.51
C ILE A 34 5.19 -4.88 1.72
N GLU A 35 5.49 -6.11 2.14
CA GLU A 35 4.91 -6.73 3.34
C GLU A 35 5.13 -5.85 4.57
N THR A 36 6.40 -5.47 4.82
CA THR A 36 6.77 -4.63 5.96
C THR A 36 6.05 -3.28 5.92
N LEU A 37 6.03 -2.63 4.75
CA LEU A 37 5.39 -1.32 4.57
C LEU A 37 3.86 -1.38 4.71
N LEU A 38 3.21 -2.47 4.26
CA LEU A 38 1.76 -2.67 4.41
C LEU A 38 1.36 -2.94 5.88
N GLU A 39 2.26 -3.42 6.73
CA GLU A 39 2.00 -3.55 8.16
C GLU A 39 1.99 -2.19 8.85
N GLU A 40 2.90 -1.30 8.43
CA GLU A 40 3.09 0.03 9.01
C GLU A 40 2.15 1.10 8.43
N THR A 41 1.45 0.80 7.34
CA THR A 41 0.57 1.76 6.66
C THR A 41 -0.88 1.31 6.66
N ASN A 42 -1.76 2.30 6.46
CA ASN A 42 -3.21 2.13 6.42
C ASN A 42 -3.76 2.22 4.99
N MET A 43 -3.03 1.67 4.01
CA MET A 43 -3.41 1.71 2.60
C MET A 43 -4.56 0.72 2.32
N THR A 44 -5.55 1.10 1.50
CA THR A 44 -6.69 0.21 1.20
C THR A 44 -6.38 -0.73 0.04
N PRO A 45 -7.09 -1.86 -0.11
CA PRO A 45 -6.92 -2.75 -1.25
C PRO A 45 -7.16 -2.07 -2.61
N ALA A 46 -8.02 -1.05 -2.66
CA ALA A 46 -8.27 -0.27 -3.87
C ALA A 46 -7.04 0.58 -4.24
N ASP A 47 -6.45 1.28 -3.27
CA ASP A 47 -5.23 2.08 -3.48
C ASP A 47 -4.06 1.20 -3.94
N VAL A 48 -3.91 0.01 -3.33
CA VAL A 48 -2.91 -0.97 -3.75
C VAL A 48 -3.17 -1.42 -5.19
N ALA A 49 -4.42 -1.78 -5.53
CA ALA A 49 -4.77 -2.20 -6.88
C ALA A 49 -4.47 -1.11 -7.92
N GLU A 50 -4.76 0.16 -7.62
CA GLU A 50 -4.46 1.30 -8.50
C GLU A 50 -2.96 1.38 -8.84
N ASN A 51 -2.09 1.22 -7.84
CA ASN A 51 -0.64 1.19 -8.06
C ASN A 51 -0.18 -0.02 -8.89
N LEU A 52 -0.86 -1.16 -8.77
CA LEU A 52 -0.55 -2.35 -9.55
C LEU A 52 -1.03 -2.27 -11.02
N MET A 53 -2.07 -1.48 -11.28
CA MET A 53 -2.65 -1.31 -12.63
C MET A 53 -1.82 -0.41 -13.56
N VAL A 54 -0.75 0.22 -13.05
CA VAL A 54 0.15 1.08 -13.84
C VAL A 54 0.84 0.26 -14.93
N LYS A 55 0.92 0.82 -16.15
CA LYS A 55 1.46 0.13 -17.34
C LYS A 55 2.99 0.20 -17.46
N ASP A 56 3.70 0.08 -16.35
CA ASP A 56 5.18 0.13 -16.32
C ASP A 56 5.82 -1.25 -16.05
N GLY A 57 5.05 -2.33 -16.24
CA GLY A 57 5.50 -3.70 -15.99
C GLY A 57 5.60 -4.02 -14.49
N VAL A 58 5.98 -5.27 -14.18
CA VAL A 58 5.99 -5.78 -12.80
C VAL A 58 6.88 -4.91 -11.88
N ASP A 59 8.13 -4.68 -12.26
CA ASP A 59 9.07 -3.89 -11.47
C ASP A 59 8.62 -2.43 -11.29
N GLY A 60 8.06 -1.84 -12.35
CA GLY A 60 7.55 -0.47 -12.32
C GLY A 60 6.38 -0.32 -11.36
N SER A 61 5.40 -1.22 -11.45
CA SER A 61 4.22 -1.24 -10.59
C SER A 61 4.59 -1.48 -9.11
N LEU A 62 5.51 -2.41 -8.83
CA LEU A 62 5.95 -2.68 -7.45
C LEU A 62 6.74 -1.51 -6.85
N LYS A 63 7.64 -0.88 -7.61
CA LYS A 63 8.37 0.32 -7.16
C LYS A 63 7.44 1.51 -6.96
N GLY A 64 6.43 1.65 -7.82
CA GLY A 64 5.38 2.66 -7.66
C GLY A 64 4.62 2.49 -6.34
N LEU A 65 4.21 1.25 -6.05
CA LEU A 65 3.55 0.91 -4.80
C LEU A 65 4.43 1.19 -3.57
N ILE A 66 5.71 0.79 -3.59
CA ILE A 66 6.66 1.08 -2.50
C ILE A 66 6.72 2.59 -2.23
N ARG A 67 6.90 3.40 -3.28
CA ARG A 67 6.93 4.85 -3.14
C ARG A 67 5.64 5.38 -2.52
N ALA A 68 4.48 4.88 -2.94
CA ALA A 68 3.20 5.30 -2.38
C ALA A 68 3.06 4.94 -0.89
N LEU A 69 3.52 3.75 -0.49
CA LEU A 69 3.52 3.30 0.91
C LEU A 69 4.47 4.14 1.77
N GLU A 70 5.68 4.43 1.29
CA GLU A 70 6.64 5.30 2.00
C GLU A 70 6.07 6.70 2.24
N GLN A 71 5.39 7.29 1.24
CA GLN A 71 4.74 8.59 1.39
C GLN A 71 3.61 8.52 2.41
N MET A 72 2.81 7.44 2.41
CA MET A 72 1.73 7.27 3.38
C MET A 72 2.30 7.17 4.81
N LYS A 73 3.34 6.36 4.99
CA LYS A 73 4.03 6.23 6.29
C LYS A 73 4.54 7.57 6.80
N LEU A 74 5.16 8.37 5.93
CA LEU A 74 5.66 9.70 6.30
C LEU A 74 4.54 10.63 6.76
N ASN A 75 3.43 10.66 6.01
CA ASN A 75 2.27 11.50 6.33
C ASN A 75 1.61 11.09 7.66
N GLN A 76 1.55 9.78 7.94
CA GLN A 76 1.03 9.28 9.23
C GLN A 76 1.90 9.74 10.40
N HIS A 77 3.23 9.71 10.26
CA HIS A 77 4.14 10.17 11.31
C HIS A 77 4.15 11.69 11.50
N SER A 78 3.96 12.49 10.45
CA SER A 78 3.82 13.95 10.59
C SER A 78 2.52 14.32 11.32
N ASP A 79 1.42 13.63 11.02
CA ASP A 79 0.12 13.86 11.66
C ASP A 79 0.12 13.45 13.14
N GLU A 80 0.91 12.44 13.52
CA GLU A 80 1.09 12.01 14.91
C GLU A 80 1.91 13.03 15.73
N GLN A 81 2.99 13.58 15.15
CA GLN A 81 3.83 14.59 15.81
C GLN A 81 3.10 15.92 16.01
N GLU A 82 2.30 16.38 15.04
CA GLU A 82 1.50 17.60 15.21
C GLU A 82 0.40 17.47 16.27
N LYS A 83 -0.15 16.26 16.48
CA LYS A 83 -1.13 16.00 17.55
C LYS A 83 -0.51 15.98 18.94
N GLU A 84 0.74 15.54 19.08
CA GLU A 84 1.46 15.56 20.36
C GLU A 84 1.96 16.96 20.76
N ILE A 85 2.35 17.81 19.80
CA ILE A 85 2.83 19.17 20.09
C ILE A 85 1.69 20.12 20.52
N ASN A 86 0.46 19.87 20.08
CA ASN A 86 -0.71 20.72 20.34
C ASN A 86 -1.58 20.26 21.54
N LYS A 87 -1.09 19.32 22.36
CA LYS A 87 -1.79 18.83 23.56
C LYS A 87 -1.16 19.37 24.84
#